data_AF-A0A9W7DR68-F1
#
_entry.id   AF-A0A9W7DR68-F1
#
_cell.length_a   1.000
_cell.length_b   1.000
_cell.length_c   1.000
_cell.angle_alpha   90.00
_cell.angle_beta   90.00
_cell.angle_gamma   90.00
#
_symmetry.space_group_name_H-M   'P 1'
#
loop_
_entity.id
_entity.type
_entity.pdbx_description
1 polymer ?
#
loop_
_entity_poly.entity_id
_entity_poly.type
_entity_poly.pdbx_seq_one_letter_code
_entity_poly.pdbx_strand_id
1 'polypeptide(L)'
;MPPSECKTSDDGTESILAKFADWGTSPGLTDKIDDFIQENCESMKDASIDGEQKLAWTSLHADYVSMIETEMESFCKEHETSGEEVFQMIADVNAGNSGDRDGEELDNIEDDFVPQVIKLCDYAQFLNAMREAAMICTNNRIALEEERRAEEEGTGFNLSGCYYP
;
A
#
# COMPACT_ATOMS: atom_id res chain seq x y z
N MET A 1 -15.66 27.39 -46.42
CA MET A 1 -15.52 26.93 -45.02
C MET A 1 -14.10 26.41 -44.87
N PRO A 2 -13.21 27.11 -44.15
CA PRO A 2 -11.95 26.50 -43.76
C PRO A 2 -12.22 25.45 -42.67
N PRO A 3 -11.43 24.36 -42.61
CA PRO A 3 -11.52 23.39 -41.54
C PRO A 3 -11.16 24.09 -40.22
N SER A 4 -12.03 23.97 -39.21
CA SER A 4 -11.71 24.40 -37.86
C SER A 4 -10.57 23.53 -37.36
N GLU A 5 -9.41 24.14 -37.18
CA GLU A 5 -8.27 23.54 -36.48
C GLU A 5 -8.70 23.32 -35.03
N CYS A 6 -8.95 22.05 -34.66
CA CYS A 6 -8.95 21.63 -33.26
C CYS A 6 -7.56 21.94 -32.72
N LYS A 7 -7.44 23.06 -32.01
CA LYS A 7 -6.31 23.31 -31.13
C LYS A 7 -6.43 22.30 -29.99
N THR A 8 -5.70 21.21 -30.09
CA THR A 8 -5.31 20.42 -28.93
C THR A 8 -4.35 21.30 -28.15
N SER A 9 -4.88 22.04 -27.17
CA SER A 9 -4.08 22.70 -26.16
C SER A 9 -3.44 21.59 -25.32
N ASP A 10 -2.22 21.25 -25.71
CA ASP A 10 -1.26 20.49 -24.93
C ASP A 10 -0.84 21.41 -23.77
N ASP A 11 -1.52 21.33 -22.62
CA ASP A 11 -1.11 22.02 -21.39
C ASP A 11 -0.69 20.97 -20.36
N GLY A 12 0.62 20.90 -20.11
CA GLY A 12 1.31 19.90 -19.29
C GLY A 12 1.12 20.09 -17.78
N THR A 13 -0.07 20.48 -17.34
CA THR A 13 -0.44 20.59 -15.92
C THR A 13 -1.28 19.39 -15.52
N GLU A 14 -0.63 18.26 -15.30
CA GLU A 14 -1.26 17.14 -14.57
C GLU A 14 -1.78 17.66 -13.22
N SER A 15 -3.09 17.45 -13.00
CA SER A 15 -3.79 17.80 -11.77
C SER A 15 -3.06 17.27 -10.54
N ILE A 16 -2.96 18.08 -9.48
CA ILE A 16 -2.35 17.67 -8.20
C ILE A 16 -2.99 16.39 -7.67
N LEU A 17 -4.29 16.18 -7.91
CA LEU A 17 -4.99 14.97 -7.52
C LEU A 17 -4.53 13.73 -8.32
N ALA A 18 -4.26 13.88 -9.61
CA ALA A 18 -3.69 12.80 -10.42
C ALA A 18 -2.28 12.43 -9.91
N LYS A 19 -1.45 13.44 -9.64
CA LYS A 19 -0.12 13.25 -9.04
C LYS A 19 -0.19 12.59 -7.66
N PHE A 20 -1.18 12.97 -6.84
CA PHE A 20 -1.41 12.36 -5.54
C PHE A 20 -1.86 10.90 -5.66
N ALA A 21 -2.68 10.59 -6.67
CA ALA A 21 -3.08 9.22 -6.98
C ALA A 21 -1.88 8.36 -7.41
N ASP A 22 -1.05 8.89 -8.31
CA ASP A 22 0.18 8.24 -8.76
C ASP A 22 1.18 8.06 -7.61
N TRP A 23 1.35 9.07 -6.76
CA TRP A 23 2.21 8.98 -5.58
C TRP A 23 1.73 7.90 -4.61
N GLY A 24 0.42 7.80 -4.37
CA GLY A 24 -0.15 6.81 -3.47
C GLY A 24 0.03 5.36 -3.95
N THR A 25 0.21 5.15 -5.26
CA THR A 25 0.53 3.84 -5.87
C THR A 25 2.02 3.69 -6.20
N SER A 26 2.83 4.68 -5.86
CA SER A 26 4.24 4.68 -6.24
C SER A 26 4.99 3.57 -5.50
N PRO A 27 5.93 2.87 -6.18
CA PRO A 27 6.78 1.86 -5.54
C PRO A 27 7.48 2.40 -4.29
N GLY A 28 7.87 3.68 -4.29
CA GLY A 28 8.55 4.28 -3.14
C GLY A 28 7.72 4.31 -1.86
N LEU A 29 6.41 4.54 -1.95
CA LEU A 29 5.52 4.48 -0.80
C LEU A 29 5.11 3.04 -0.47
N THR A 30 4.74 2.26 -1.48
CA THR A 30 4.27 0.89 -1.28
C THR A 30 5.36 -0.01 -0.71
N ASP A 31 6.61 0.11 -1.19
CA ASP A 31 7.75 -0.66 -0.68
C ASP A 31 8.02 -0.32 0.79
N LYS A 32 7.94 0.96 1.18
CA LYS A 32 8.10 1.37 2.60
C LYS A 32 7.00 0.80 3.50
N ILE A 33 5.77 0.79 3.01
CA ILE A 33 4.63 0.20 3.73
C ILE A 33 4.86 -1.30 3.89
N ASP A 34 5.24 -1.99 2.81
CA ASP A 34 5.50 -3.42 2.82
C ASP A 34 6.67 -3.79 3.75
N ASP A 35 7.77 -3.03 3.71
CA ASP A 35 8.92 -3.20 4.60
C ASP A 35 8.51 -3.03 6.07
N PHE A 36 7.77 -1.97 6.39
CA PHE A 36 7.27 -1.74 7.74
C PHE A 36 6.40 -2.91 8.23
N ILE A 37 5.49 -3.38 7.38
CA ILE A 37 4.60 -4.50 7.69
C ILE A 37 5.43 -5.77 7.93
N GLN A 38 6.36 -6.11 7.03
CA GLN A 38 7.19 -7.31 7.15
C GLN A 38 8.00 -7.33 8.45
N GLU A 39 8.57 -6.19 8.83
CA GLU A 39 9.39 -6.07 10.05
C GLU A 39 8.58 -6.22 11.34
N ASN A 40 7.29 -5.81 11.33
CA ASN A 40 6.51 -5.66 12.56
C ASN A 40 5.33 -6.64 12.69
N CYS A 41 4.93 -7.32 11.60
CA CYS A 41 3.71 -8.12 11.53
C CYS A 41 3.71 -9.34 12.46
N GLU A 42 4.87 -9.97 12.70
CA GLU A 42 4.96 -11.22 13.47
C GLU A 42 4.30 -11.11 14.86
N SER A 43 4.43 -9.95 15.50
CA SER A 43 3.85 -9.66 16.82
C SER A 43 2.30 -9.52 16.83
N MET A 44 1.70 -9.45 15.65
CA MET A 44 0.28 -9.16 15.41
C MET A 44 -0.50 -10.35 14.83
N LYS A 45 0.09 -11.56 14.77
CA LYS A 45 -0.58 -12.77 14.28
C LYS A 45 -1.94 -13.05 14.93
N ASP A 46 -2.05 -12.81 16.24
CA ASP A 46 -3.26 -13.04 17.03
C ASP A 46 -4.10 -11.76 17.20
N ALA A 47 -3.82 -10.70 16.43
CA ALA A 47 -4.54 -9.45 16.53
C ALA A 47 -6.00 -9.62 16.12
N SER A 48 -6.89 -9.00 16.88
CA SER A 48 -8.33 -8.98 16.58
C SER A 48 -8.91 -7.65 17.02
N ILE A 49 -9.79 -7.09 16.19
CA ILE A 49 -10.50 -5.85 16.50
C ILE A 49 -11.53 -6.06 17.62
N ASP A 50 -12.13 -7.26 17.70
CA ASP A 50 -13.15 -7.63 18.69
C ASP A 50 -12.55 -8.16 20.01
N GLY A 51 -11.21 -8.29 20.06
CA GLY A 51 -10.49 -8.88 21.18
C GLY A 51 -9.75 -7.85 22.06
N GLU A 52 -9.04 -8.37 23.07
CA GLU A 52 -8.12 -7.54 23.85
C GLU A 52 -6.93 -7.13 22.98
N GLN A 53 -6.68 -5.82 22.91
CA GLN A 53 -5.61 -5.24 22.11
C GLN A 53 -4.39 -4.93 22.95
N LYS A 54 -3.21 -5.33 22.47
CA LYS A 54 -1.95 -5.04 23.16
C LYS A 54 -1.59 -3.57 22.97
N LEU A 55 -1.15 -2.90 24.04
CA LEU A 55 -0.67 -1.50 24.00
C LEU A 55 0.49 -1.27 23.02
N ALA A 56 1.27 -2.32 22.73
CA ALA A 56 2.32 -2.25 21.72
C ALA A 56 1.76 -2.00 20.31
N TRP A 57 0.55 -2.49 20.00
CA TRP A 57 -0.07 -2.35 18.68
C TRP A 57 -0.50 -0.91 18.39
N THR A 58 -1.00 -0.19 19.40
CA THR A 58 -1.32 1.23 19.26
C THR A 58 -0.07 2.08 19.08
N SER A 59 1.05 1.68 19.70
CA SER A 59 2.33 2.38 19.51
C SER A 59 2.85 2.15 18.08
N LEU A 60 2.81 0.91 17.59
CA LEU A 60 3.16 0.57 16.21
C LEU A 60 2.29 1.29 15.18
N HIS A 61 0.98 1.43 15.43
CA HIS A 61 0.10 2.19 14.55
C HIS A 61 0.47 3.68 14.52
N ALA A 62 0.83 4.27 15.65
CA ALA A 62 1.29 5.65 15.68
C ALA A 62 2.58 5.85 14.86
N ASP A 63 3.52 4.90 14.96
CA ASP A 63 4.75 4.91 14.15
C ASP A 63 4.44 4.76 12.65
N TYR A 64 3.50 3.86 12.30
CA TYR A 64 3.03 3.66 10.94
C TYR A 64 2.39 4.93 10.34
N VAL A 65 1.51 5.58 11.10
CA VAL A 65 0.86 6.84 10.68
C VAL A 65 1.92 7.94 10.51
N SER A 66 2.87 8.06 11.44
CA SER A 66 3.93 9.07 11.36
C SER A 66 4.81 8.90 10.11
N MET A 67 5.08 7.66 9.70
CA MET A 67 5.77 7.37 8.45
C MET A 67 4.96 7.89 7.25
N ILE A 68 3.67 7.54 7.15
CA ILE A 68 2.81 7.99 6.05
C ILE A 68 2.71 9.52 6.02
N GLU A 69 2.53 10.17 7.17
CA GLU A 69 2.50 11.63 7.28
C GLU A 69 3.80 12.26 6.78
N THR A 70 4.95 11.67 7.09
CA THR A 70 6.26 12.15 6.60
C THR A 70 6.38 12.05 5.08
N GLU A 71 5.89 10.96 4.49
CA GLU A 71 5.88 10.79 3.03
C GLU A 71 4.89 11.77 2.37
N MET A 72 3.71 11.96 2.96
CA MET A 72 2.71 12.91 2.46
C MET A 72 3.21 14.36 2.55
N GLU A 73 3.91 14.73 3.63
CA GLU A 73 4.58 16.03 3.73
C GLU A 73 5.64 16.21 2.63
N SER A 74 6.36 15.15 2.28
CA SER A 74 7.38 15.20 1.24
C SER A 74 6.75 15.43 -0.12
N PHE A 75 5.65 14.73 -0.42
CA PHE A 75 4.81 14.99 -1.60
C PHE A 75 4.33 16.44 -1.66
N CYS A 76 3.79 16.96 -0.54
CA CYS A 76 3.28 18.33 -0.48
C CYS A 76 4.38 19.36 -0.77
N LYS A 77 5.58 19.15 -0.21
CA LYS A 77 6.74 20.02 -0.44
C LYS A 77 7.21 19.97 -1.90
N GLU A 78 7.22 18.79 -2.53
CA GLU A 78 7.63 18.63 -3.93
C GLU A 78 6.69 19.31 -4.92
N HIS A 79 5.39 19.30 -4.63
CA HIS A 79 4.36 19.88 -5.51
C HIS A 79 3.89 21.28 -5.08
N GLU A 80 4.61 21.93 -4.15
CA GLU A 80 4.30 23.27 -3.65
C GLU A 80 2.84 23.42 -3.18
N THR A 81 2.30 22.37 -2.57
CA THR A 81 0.92 22.30 -2.06
C THR A 81 0.91 22.06 -0.55
N SER A 82 -0.24 22.21 0.08
CA SER A 82 -0.47 21.82 1.48
C SER A 82 -1.35 20.59 1.59
N GLY A 83 -1.20 19.84 2.69
CA GLY A 83 -2.09 18.72 2.98
C GLY A 83 -3.55 19.15 3.06
N GLU A 84 -3.83 20.33 3.63
CA GLU A 84 -5.19 20.91 3.68
C GLU A 84 -5.77 21.13 2.28
N GLU A 85 -4.98 21.68 1.35
CA GLU A 85 -5.41 21.86 -0.05
C GLU A 85 -5.67 20.53 -0.74
N VAL A 86 -4.81 19.52 -0.54
CA VAL A 86 -5.02 18.17 -1.09
C VAL A 86 -6.30 17.57 -0.53
N PHE A 87 -6.52 17.59 0.78
CA PHE A 87 -7.75 17.07 1.40
C PHE A 87 -9.01 17.83 1.00
N GLN A 88 -8.92 19.15 0.81
CA GLN A 88 -10.04 19.94 0.30
C GLN A 88 -10.38 19.56 -1.14
N MET A 89 -9.38 19.38 -2.01
CA MET A 89 -9.60 18.91 -3.38
C MET A 89 -10.26 17.52 -3.41
N ILE A 90 -9.83 16.61 -2.52
CA ILE A 90 -10.44 15.28 -2.36
C ILE A 90 -11.90 15.39 -1.92
N ALA A 91 -12.17 16.25 -0.93
CA ALA A 91 -13.53 16.47 -0.43
C ALA A 91 -14.44 17.07 -1.51
N ASP A 92 -13.92 18.00 -2.32
CA ASP A 92 -14.65 18.64 -3.42
C ASP A 92 -15.04 17.62 -4.51
N VAL A 93 -14.13 16.69 -4.85
CA VAL A 93 -14.39 15.58 -5.78
C VAL A 93 -15.44 14.63 -5.21
N ASN A 94 -15.27 14.16 -3.98
CA ASN A 94 -16.20 13.22 -3.33
C ASN A 94 -17.61 13.80 -3.11
N ALA A 95 -17.72 15.11 -2.92
CA ALA A 95 -19.01 15.78 -2.75
C ALA A 95 -19.78 15.95 -4.07
N GLY A 96 -19.21 15.58 -5.22
CA GLY A 96 -19.78 15.88 -6.53
C GLY A 96 -19.83 17.38 -6.82
N ASN A 97 -19.05 18.18 -6.07
CA ASN A 97 -18.93 19.63 -6.24
C ASN A 97 -17.87 19.99 -7.29
N SER A 98 -17.47 19.03 -8.13
CA SER A 98 -16.68 19.25 -9.36
C SER A 98 -17.42 20.05 -10.44
N GLY A 99 -18.55 20.69 -10.08
CA GLY A 99 -19.25 21.67 -10.91
C GLY A 99 -18.50 23.01 -10.93
N ASP A 100 -18.04 23.39 -12.12
CA ASP A 100 -17.61 24.73 -12.50
C ASP A 100 -16.22 25.19 -12.03
N ARG A 101 -15.21 24.31 -11.98
CA ARG A 101 -13.80 24.73 -12.10
C ARG A 101 -13.34 24.52 -13.55
N ASP A 102 -13.46 25.57 -14.35
CA ASP A 102 -12.82 25.79 -15.66
C ASP A 102 -12.44 24.53 -16.47
N GLY A 103 -13.42 23.70 -16.83
CA GLY A 103 -13.32 22.78 -17.98
C GLY A 103 -12.21 21.73 -17.94
N GLU A 104 -11.60 21.42 -16.80
CA GLU A 104 -10.69 20.28 -16.66
C GLU A 104 -11.50 19.01 -16.40
N GLU A 105 -11.59 18.16 -17.42
CA GLU A 105 -12.14 16.81 -17.35
C GLU A 105 -11.27 16.00 -16.38
N LEU A 106 -11.69 15.86 -15.12
CA LEU A 106 -11.10 14.93 -14.13
C LEU A 106 -11.47 13.49 -14.49
N ASP A 107 -11.13 13.06 -15.71
CA ASP A 107 -11.72 11.88 -16.34
C ASP A 107 -11.05 10.56 -15.94
N ASN A 108 -10.06 10.55 -15.03
CA ASN A 108 -9.25 9.36 -14.74
C ASN A 108 -8.80 9.18 -13.27
N ILE A 109 -9.36 9.89 -12.30
CA ILE A 109 -9.11 9.54 -10.90
C ILE A 109 -10.08 8.41 -10.56
N GLU A 110 -9.57 7.20 -10.34
CA GLU A 110 -10.40 6.10 -9.84
C GLU A 110 -11.12 6.59 -8.57
N ASP A 111 -12.46 6.64 -8.60
CA ASP A 111 -13.34 7.15 -7.53
C ASP A 111 -13.01 6.57 -6.14
N ASP A 112 -12.33 5.42 -6.10
CA ASP A 112 -12.01 4.68 -4.89
C ASP A 112 -10.56 4.85 -4.40
N PHE A 113 -9.64 5.46 -5.16
CA PHE A 113 -8.21 5.43 -4.83
C PHE A 113 -7.85 6.34 -3.66
N VAL A 114 -8.26 7.61 -3.71
CA VAL A 114 -7.90 8.57 -2.67
C VAL A 114 -8.54 8.25 -1.29
N PRO A 115 -9.77 7.71 -1.23
CA PRO A 115 -10.30 7.11 -0.01
C PRO A 115 -9.43 5.97 0.55
N GLN A 116 -8.66 5.24 -0.27
CA GLN A 116 -7.83 4.13 0.20
C GLN A 116 -6.58 4.58 0.97
N VAL A 117 -5.88 5.63 0.53
CA VAL A 117 -4.72 6.17 1.27
C VAL A 117 -5.13 6.62 2.69
N ILE A 118 -6.32 7.24 2.81
CA ILE A 118 -6.88 7.63 4.11
C ILE A 118 -7.28 6.39 4.93
N LYS A 119 -7.83 5.35 4.29
CA LYS A 119 -8.16 4.07 4.95
C LYS A 119 -6.93 3.32 5.45
N LEU A 120 -5.74 3.52 4.86
CA LEU A 120 -4.51 2.90 5.38
C LEU A 120 -4.17 3.40 6.79
N CYS A 121 -4.50 4.66 7.10
CA CYS A 121 -4.29 5.22 8.43
C CYS A 121 -5.34 4.77 9.46
N ASP A 122 -6.41 4.10 9.04
CA ASP A 122 -7.42 3.57 9.96
C ASP A 122 -6.85 2.40 10.76
N TYR A 123 -7.02 2.45 12.08
CA TYR A 123 -6.44 1.45 12.97
C TYR A 123 -6.97 0.04 12.71
N ALA A 124 -8.25 -0.12 12.35
CA ALA A 124 -8.82 -1.44 12.08
C ALA A 124 -8.26 -2.03 10.77
N GLN A 125 -8.07 -1.20 9.75
CA GLN A 125 -7.45 -1.62 8.49
C GLN A 125 -5.97 -1.97 8.69
N PHE A 126 -5.22 -1.12 9.40
CA PHE A 126 -3.85 -1.41 9.79
C PHE A 126 -3.73 -2.76 10.51
N LEU A 127 -4.57 -2.99 11.52
CA LEU A 127 -4.54 -4.21 12.31
C LEU A 127 -4.86 -5.45 11.48
N ASN A 128 -5.82 -5.36 10.55
CA ASN A 128 -6.14 -6.45 9.63
C ASN A 128 -4.98 -6.73 8.66
N ALA A 129 -4.39 -5.71 8.05
CA ALA A 129 -3.27 -5.84 7.13
C ALA A 129 -2.05 -6.49 7.81
N MET A 130 -1.70 -6.01 9.01
CA MET A 130 -0.60 -6.58 9.81
C MET A 130 -0.85 -8.05 10.17
N ARG A 131 -2.08 -8.39 10.55
CA ARG A 131 -2.46 -9.77 10.88
C ARG A 131 -2.37 -10.67 9.65
N GLU A 132 -2.90 -10.23 8.51
CA GLU A 132 -2.86 -10.99 7.26
C GLU A 132 -1.43 -11.24 6.81
N ALA A 133 -0.57 -10.22 6.85
CA ALA A 133 0.85 -10.36 6.56
C ALA A 133 1.53 -11.36 7.51
N ALA A 134 1.23 -11.31 8.81
CA ALA A 134 1.77 -12.24 9.79
C ALA A 134 1.37 -13.70 9.51
N MET A 135 0.14 -13.93 9.05
CA MET A 135 -0.33 -15.25 8.64
C MET A 135 0.40 -15.75 7.39
N ILE A 136 0.59 -14.89 6.39
CA ILE A 136 1.33 -15.23 5.16
C ILE A 136 2.78 -15.58 5.50
N CYS A 137 3.49 -14.75 6.28
CA CYS A 137 4.86 -15.02 6.71
C CYS A 137 4.97 -16.34 7.47
N THR A 138 4.02 -16.62 8.37
CA THR A 138 3.97 -17.90 9.10
C THR A 138 3.80 -19.08 8.15
N ASN A 139 2.86 -18.99 7.21
CA ASN A 139 2.58 -20.07 6.26
C ASN A 139 3.77 -20.35 5.33
N ASN A 140 4.41 -19.29 4.82
CA ASN A 140 5.60 -19.41 3.98
C ASN A 140 6.76 -20.06 4.75
N ARG A 141 6.95 -19.71 6.02
CA ARG A 141 7.97 -20.35 6.87
C ARG A 141 7.69 -21.84 7.08
N ILE A 142 6.44 -22.21 7.35
CA ILE A 142 6.05 -23.63 7.51
C ILE A 142 6.31 -24.40 6.20
N ALA A 143 5.92 -23.85 5.06
CA ALA A 143 6.12 -24.48 3.76
C ALA A 143 7.61 -24.74 3.46
N LEU A 144 8.48 -23.76 3.74
CA LEU A 144 9.93 -23.89 3.59
C LEU A 144 10.54 -24.94 4.54
N GLU A 145 10.06 -25.00 5.79
CA GLU A 145 10.51 -26.01 6.76
C GLU A 145 10.09 -27.43 6.33
N GLU A 146 8.90 -27.59 5.75
CA GLU A 146 8.41 -28.86 5.21
C GLU A 146 9.21 -29.32 3.98
N GLU A 147 9.53 -28.41 3.06
CA GLU A 147 10.37 -28.70 1.90
C GLU A 147 11.77 -29.15 2.32
N ARG A 148 12.41 -28.41 3.23
CA ARG A 148 13.73 -28.75 3.78
C ARG A 148 13.73 -30.13 4.45
N ARG A 149 12.65 -30.46 5.18
CA ARG A 149 12.51 -31.77 5.83
C ARG A 149 12.30 -32.89 4.82
N ALA A 150 11.53 -32.66 3.76
CA ALA A 150 11.33 -33.63 2.69
C ALA A 150 12.64 -33.93 1.93
N GLU A 151 13.52 -32.94 1.77
CA GLU A 151 14.86 -33.13 1.21
C GLU A 151 15.77 -33.97 2.14
N GLU A 152 15.75 -33.70 3.44
CA GLU A 152 16.53 -34.46 4.44
C GLU A 152 16.05 -35.91 4.58
N GLU A 153 14.76 -36.17 4.45
CA GLU A 153 14.17 -37.52 4.47
C GLU A 153 14.32 -38.25 3.11
N GLY A 154 14.68 -37.54 2.02
CA GLY A 154 14.80 -38.06 0.65
C GLY A 154 16.18 -38.64 0.27
N THR A 155 17.25 -38.39 1.03
CA THR A 155 18.60 -38.87 0.71
C THR A 155 19.06 -39.98 1.67
N GLY A 156 18.50 -41.19 1.49
CA GLY A 156 18.82 -42.34 2.33
C GLY A 156 18.89 -43.69 1.62
N PHE A 157 19.02 -43.75 0.29
CA PHE A 157 19.24 -45.03 -0.41
C PHE A 157 20.73 -45.19 -0.77
N ASN A 158 21.51 -45.77 0.16
CA ASN A 158 22.85 -46.26 -0.13
C ASN A 158 22.77 -47.41 -1.15
N LEU A 159 23.04 -47.14 -2.43
CA LEU A 159 23.22 -48.16 -3.48
C LEU A 159 24.62 -48.85 -3.41
N SER A 160 25.23 -48.94 -2.23
CA SER A 160 26.48 -49.68 -2.03
C SER A 160 26.16 -51.08 -1.53
N GLY A 161 25.74 -51.94 -2.46
CA GLY A 161 25.44 -53.33 -2.16
C GLY A 161 25.24 -54.11 -3.44
N CYS A 162 26.33 -54.70 -3.95
CA CYS A 162 26.42 -55.98 -4.69
C CYS A 162 27.54 -55.94 -5.74
N TYR A 163 28.79 -56.18 -5.31
CA TYR A 163 29.72 -56.94 -6.14
C TYR A 163 29.70 -58.37 -5.60
N TYR A 164 29.05 -59.28 -6.33
CA TYR A 164 29.13 -60.73 -6.09
C TYR A 164 30.45 -61.27 -6.68
N PRO A 165 31.06 -62.31 -6.07
CA PRO A 165 32.34 -62.89 -6.46
C PRO A 165 32.32 -63.61 -7.82
#